data_AF-A0A929JW54-F1
#
_entry.id   AF-A0A929JW54-F1
#
_cell.length_a   1.000
_cell.length_b   1.000
_cell.length_c   1.000
_cell.angle_alpha   90.00
_cell.angle_beta   90.00
_cell.angle_gamma   90.00
#
_symmetry.space_group_name_H-M   'P 1'
#
loop_
_entity.id
_entity.type
_entity.pdbx_description
1 polymer ?
#
loop_
_entity_poly.entity_id
_entity_poly.type
_entity_poly.pdbx_seq_one_letter_code
_entity_poly.pdbx_strand_id
1 'polypeptide(L)'
;MKSRFARLLPRRLVVLVALILVIVPGIPNTYSAQITLAWSPNDEPDVAGYRLFCRQESQSYNYGVPIWEGTATTCTIADLDNDTKYCFVVKAFDSSQNESGDSNESCWEYSPPALESLSITGPDSVNESSTASYTATATFSDGSVMPATNSAIWTLTPSIYADFPDNNNVLTTFAVPSDQIVTIRAEFTFGHVTKADTMDVTIINNRGEDDSNDDGMPDTWEITHFGDLSHDGTADSDSDGLTDLEEFQNETDPNNRDTDGDGLPDGWEIDYDLDPNDPNDASYDSDNDGYTSLEEYCSGTDPNNAASHPLPPINADLDEDGDVDDDDMVLFALQFGRTYCCGDCGADLDEDGDVDSSDLALFVEELAGFHFLAEACTGDFDEDGDVDGFDLAVFSEAYGRPDCDLGEPCEGNFDNDNNVDLVDLGAFIRHFGRDSCP
;
A
#
# COMPACT_ATOMS: atom_id res chain seq x y z
N MET A 1 -70.02 -50.11 52.69
CA MET A 1 -69.92 -49.30 51.46
C MET A 1 -68.82 -49.90 50.62
N LYS A 2 -69.15 -50.49 49.47
CA LYS A 2 -68.14 -51.00 48.54
C LYS A 2 -67.51 -49.78 47.85
N SER A 3 -66.19 -49.63 47.97
CA SER A 3 -65.39 -48.59 47.31
C SER A 3 -65.76 -48.53 45.83
N ARG A 4 -66.13 -47.33 45.35
CA ARG A 4 -66.61 -47.06 43.99
C ARG A 4 -65.48 -46.70 43.02
N PHE A 5 -64.22 -46.91 43.40
CA PHE A 5 -63.05 -46.54 42.59
C PHE A 5 -62.89 -47.32 41.26
N ALA A 6 -63.71 -48.36 41.04
CA ALA A 6 -63.43 -49.40 40.05
C ALA A 6 -64.02 -49.19 38.63
N ARG A 7 -64.54 -48.01 38.28
CA ARG A 7 -65.13 -47.81 36.94
C ARG A 7 -65.01 -46.38 36.42
N LEU A 8 -63.88 -46.03 35.79
CA LEU A 8 -63.85 -44.88 34.88
C LEU A 8 -62.89 -45.07 33.69
N LEU A 9 -63.23 -44.28 32.65
CA LEU A 9 -62.78 -44.29 31.26
C LEU A 9 -61.28 -44.03 31.08
N PRO A 10 -60.67 -44.48 29.97
CA PRO A 10 -59.25 -44.23 29.68
C PRO A 10 -58.98 -42.72 29.58
N ARG A 11 -58.27 -42.17 30.57
CA ARG A 11 -57.82 -40.77 30.56
C ARG A 11 -56.54 -40.63 29.76
N ARG A 12 -56.43 -39.53 29.01
CA ARG A 12 -55.33 -39.25 28.08
C ARG A 12 -54.05 -38.86 28.83
N LEU A 13 -53.10 -39.79 28.87
CA LEU A 13 -51.67 -39.55 29.15
C LEU A 13 -50.98 -39.15 27.84
N VAL A 14 -50.19 -38.08 27.88
CA VAL A 14 -49.42 -37.54 26.75
C VAL A 14 -48.01 -37.17 27.21
N VAL A 15 -47.01 -37.40 26.35
CA VAL A 15 -45.65 -36.86 26.50
C VAL A 15 -45.66 -35.42 25.97
N LEU A 16 -45.35 -34.43 26.83
CA LEU A 16 -45.43 -33.01 26.46
C LEU A 16 -44.12 -32.45 25.89
N VAL A 17 -42.98 -32.83 26.47
CA VAL A 17 -41.64 -32.33 26.10
C VAL A 17 -40.63 -33.43 26.35
N ALA A 18 -39.76 -33.70 25.39
CA ALA A 18 -38.56 -34.51 25.56
C ALA A 18 -37.33 -33.60 25.36
N LEU A 19 -36.43 -33.59 26.33
CA LEU A 19 -35.17 -32.84 26.29
C LEU A 19 -34.02 -33.83 26.43
N ILE A 20 -33.01 -33.72 25.57
CA ILE A 20 -31.81 -34.55 25.61
C ILE A 20 -30.69 -33.70 26.19
N LEU A 21 -30.15 -34.12 27.32
CA LEU A 21 -28.99 -33.44 27.90
C LEU A 21 -27.72 -34.08 27.33
N VAL A 22 -26.98 -33.32 26.52
CA VAL A 22 -25.68 -33.76 25.99
C VAL A 22 -24.62 -33.53 27.06
N ILE A 23 -24.02 -34.59 27.58
CA ILE A 23 -22.87 -34.49 28.50
C ILE A 23 -21.58 -34.42 27.68
N VAL A 24 -20.79 -33.38 27.96
CA VAL A 24 -19.52 -32.96 27.33
C VAL A 24 -18.41 -34.02 27.52
N PRO A 25 -17.40 -34.12 26.63
CA PRO A 25 -16.64 -35.35 26.37
C PRO A 25 -15.65 -35.77 27.45
N GLY A 26 -15.43 -37.09 27.53
CA GLY A 26 -14.48 -37.77 28.42
C GLY A 26 -14.98 -39.12 28.95
N ILE A 27 -16.28 -39.40 28.77
CA ILE A 27 -16.93 -40.61 29.27
C ILE A 27 -17.64 -41.29 28.08
N PRO A 28 -17.37 -42.59 27.80
CA PRO A 28 -18.12 -43.30 26.77
C PRO A 28 -19.59 -43.46 27.19
N ASN A 29 -20.49 -43.01 26.31
CA ASN A 29 -21.91 -43.39 26.24
C ASN A 29 -22.79 -43.12 27.48
N THR A 30 -22.88 -41.86 27.92
CA THR A 30 -23.98 -41.47 28.83
C THR A 30 -24.80 -40.34 28.21
N TYR A 31 -25.76 -40.70 27.36
CA TYR A 31 -26.87 -39.84 26.98
C TYR A 31 -28.05 -40.19 27.88
N SER A 32 -28.49 -39.26 28.71
CA SER A 32 -29.71 -39.39 29.50
C SER A 32 -30.80 -38.53 28.87
N ALA A 33 -31.88 -39.15 28.40
CA ALA A 33 -33.06 -38.42 27.99
C ALA A 33 -33.93 -38.07 29.21
N GLN A 34 -34.57 -36.90 29.15
CA GLN A 34 -35.56 -36.48 30.12
C GLN A 34 -36.88 -36.20 29.40
N ILE A 35 -37.98 -36.78 29.89
CA ILE A 35 -39.32 -36.55 29.34
C ILE A 35 -40.25 -35.99 30.41
N THR A 36 -41.14 -35.10 30.00
CA THR A 36 -42.24 -34.62 30.84
C THR A 36 -43.55 -35.25 30.37
N LEU A 37 -44.16 -36.02 31.26
CA LEU A 37 -45.47 -36.65 31.07
C LEU A 37 -46.55 -35.79 31.70
N ALA A 38 -47.70 -35.70 31.07
CA ALA A 38 -48.88 -35.04 31.61
C ALA A 38 -50.15 -35.82 31.33
N TRP A 39 -51.11 -35.69 32.23
CA TRP A 39 -52.40 -36.36 32.13
C TRP A 39 -53.53 -35.46 32.60
N SER A 40 -54.75 -35.79 32.18
CA SER A 40 -55.95 -35.13 32.69
C SER A 40 -56.23 -35.54 34.14
N PRO A 41 -56.58 -34.61 35.05
CA PRO A 41 -56.93 -34.92 36.44
C PRO A 41 -58.07 -35.95 36.59
N ASN A 42 -58.09 -36.63 37.73
CA ASN A 42 -59.23 -37.42 38.18
C ASN A 42 -60.25 -36.55 38.95
N ASP A 43 -61.47 -36.46 38.43
CA ASP A 43 -62.57 -35.67 38.99
C ASP A 43 -63.27 -36.32 40.20
N GLU A 44 -62.84 -37.51 40.62
CA GLU A 44 -63.34 -38.15 41.84
C GLU A 44 -62.89 -37.34 43.08
N PRO A 45 -63.81 -37.01 44.00
CA PRO A 45 -63.56 -36.07 45.09
C PRO A 45 -62.59 -36.60 46.16
N ASP A 46 -62.30 -37.90 46.16
CA ASP A 46 -61.48 -38.61 47.14
C ASP A 46 -60.08 -39.00 46.62
N VAL A 47 -59.69 -38.49 45.45
CA VAL A 47 -58.35 -38.70 44.88
C VAL A 47 -57.29 -38.03 45.77
N ALA A 48 -56.38 -38.84 46.29
CA ALA A 48 -55.25 -38.41 47.10
C ALA A 48 -53.99 -38.14 46.26
N GLY A 49 -53.85 -38.77 45.08
CA GLY A 49 -52.72 -38.54 44.19
C GLY A 49 -52.69 -39.50 42.99
N TYR A 50 -51.52 -39.55 42.34
CA TYR A 50 -51.24 -40.38 41.18
C TYR A 50 -49.94 -41.14 41.35
N ARG A 51 -49.90 -42.36 40.80
CA ARG A 51 -48.72 -43.21 40.66
C ARG A 51 -48.44 -43.43 39.18
N LEU A 52 -47.20 -43.16 38.78
CA LEU A 52 -46.72 -43.46 37.44
C LEU A 52 -45.96 -44.79 37.46
N PHE A 53 -46.27 -45.64 36.49
CA PHE A 53 -45.58 -46.90 36.25
C PHE A 53 -44.96 -46.87 34.87
N CYS A 54 -43.80 -47.50 34.76
CA CYS A 54 -43.07 -47.63 33.50
C CYS A 54 -42.76 -49.11 33.25
N ARG A 55 -42.71 -49.48 31.97
CA ARG A 55 -42.16 -50.74 31.50
C ARG A 55 -41.29 -50.48 30.28
N GLN A 56 -40.30 -51.34 30.08
CA GLN A 56 -39.59 -51.46 28.81
C GLN A 56 -40.40 -52.37 27.85
N GLU A 57 -40.18 -52.28 26.53
CA GLU A 57 -40.99 -52.97 25.51
C GLU A 57 -41.16 -54.48 25.76
N SER A 58 -40.14 -55.15 26.32
CA SER A 58 -40.13 -56.58 26.62
C SER A 58 -40.52 -56.95 28.07
N GLN A 59 -40.94 -55.98 28.89
CA GLN A 59 -41.25 -56.18 30.30
C GLN A 59 -42.74 -55.97 30.61
N SER A 60 -43.22 -56.60 31.68
CA SER A 60 -44.52 -56.30 32.28
C SER A 60 -44.38 -55.14 33.27
N TYR A 61 -45.45 -54.38 33.49
CA TYR A 61 -45.48 -53.36 34.54
C TYR A 61 -45.26 -53.97 35.93
N ASN A 62 -44.36 -53.37 36.71
CA ASN A 62 -44.20 -53.66 38.13
C ASN A 62 -45.06 -52.70 38.97
N TYR A 63 -46.33 -53.04 39.18
CA TYR A 63 -47.24 -52.20 39.97
C TYR A 63 -46.89 -52.10 41.46
N GLY A 64 -45.91 -52.88 41.95
CA GLY A 64 -45.44 -52.78 43.33
C GLY A 64 -44.49 -51.60 43.58
N VAL A 65 -43.92 -51.01 42.52
CA VAL A 65 -42.92 -49.96 42.62
C VAL A 65 -43.22 -48.87 41.58
N PRO A 66 -43.96 -47.80 41.95
CA PRO A 66 -44.14 -46.67 41.05
C PRO A 66 -42.80 -45.95 40.83
N ILE A 67 -42.55 -45.51 39.59
CA ILE A 67 -41.37 -44.71 39.26
C ILE A 67 -41.54 -43.25 39.68
N TRP A 68 -42.78 -42.83 39.94
CA TRP A 68 -43.11 -41.52 40.49
C TRP A 68 -44.46 -41.59 41.22
N GLU A 69 -44.59 -40.86 42.33
CA GLU A 69 -45.83 -40.69 43.07
C GLU A 69 -45.97 -39.22 43.50
N GLY A 70 -47.16 -38.65 43.34
CA GLY A 70 -47.41 -37.26 43.74
C GLY A 70 -48.83 -36.78 43.45
N THR A 71 -49.10 -35.51 43.75
CA THR A 71 -50.42 -34.88 43.56
C THR A 71 -50.54 -34.11 42.25
N ALA A 72 -49.43 -33.80 41.60
CA ALA A 72 -49.40 -33.10 40.33
C ALA A 72 -49.98 -33.97 39.20
N THR A 73 -50.48 -33.33 38.14
CA THR A 73 -50.90 -34.02 36.91
C THR A 73 -49.84 -33.98 35.80
N THR A 74 -48.61 -33.68 36.21
CA THR A 74 -47.42 -33.63 35.37
C THR A 74 -46.23 -34.15 36.18
N CYS A 75 -45.34 -34.88 35.54
CA CYS A 75 -44.07 -35.28 36.15
C CYS A 75 -42.98 -35.41 35.10
N THR A 76 -41.73 -35.31 35.55
CA THR A 76 -40.57 -35.38 34.67
C THR A 76 -39.71 -36.57 35.07
N ILE A 77 -39.43 -37.45 34.10
CA ILE A 77 -38.61 -38.64 34.26
C ILE A 77 -37.30 -38.40 33.53
N ALA A 78 -36.18 -38.49 34.26
CA ALA A 78 -34.83 -38.34 33.74
C ALA A 78 -34.14 -39.70 33.61
N ASP A 79 -32.90 -39.69 33.12
CA ASP A 79 -32.02 -40.87 33.05
C ASP A 79 -32.61 -42.03 32.23
N LEU A 80 -33.39 -41.71 31.19
CA LEU A 80 -33.88 -42.69 30.23
C LEU A 80 -32.78 -43.02 29.21
N ASP A 81 -32.66 -44.32 28.91
CA ASP A 81 -31.72 -44.87 27.93
C ASP A 81 -32.24 -44.64 26.50
N ASN A 82 -31.38 -44.15 25.62
CA ASN A 82 -31.74 -43.80 24.25
C ASN A 82 -32.00 -45.03 23.35
N ASP A 83 -31.54 -46.22 23.71
CA ASP A 83 -31.75 -47.45 22.94
C ASP A 83 -32.95 -48.25 23.44
N THR A 84 -33.68 -47.70 24.42
CA THR A 84 -34.77 -48.39 25.09
C THR A 84 -36.09 -47.67 24.87
N LYS A 85 -37.09 -48.41 24.38
CA LYS A 85 -38.48 -47.94 24.35
C LYS A 85 -39.13 -48.11 25.71
N TYR A 86 -39.62 -47.00 26.25
CA TYR A 86 -40.31 -46.94 27.52
C TYR A 86 -41.80 -46.67 27.32
N CYS A 87 -42.66 -47.44 27.98
CA CYS A 87 -44.09 -47.21 28.00
C CYS A 87 -44.56 -46.88 29.41
N PHE A 88 -45.49 -45.94 29.52
CA PHE A 88 -45.95 -45.37 30.76
C PHE A 88 -47.46 -45.50 30.89
N VAL A 89 -47.90 -45.77 32.12
CA VAL A 89 -49.30 -45.64 32.55
C VAL A 89 -49.36 -44.92 33.88
N VAL A 90 -50.43 -44.18 34.11
CA VAL A 90 -50.70 -43.51 35.38
C VAL A 90 -51.98 -44.08 36.01
N LYS A 91 -51.95 -44.25 37.33
CA LYS A 91 -53.11 -44.66 38.13
C LYS A 91 -53.38 -43.60 39.19
N ALA A 92 -54.65 -43.26 39.41
CA ALA A 92 -55.05 -42.44 40.55
C ALA A 92 -55.20 -43.33 41.79
N PHE A 93 -54.94 -42.78 42.99
CA PHE A 93 -55.22 -43.47 44.25
C PHE A 93 -55.97 -42.56 45.23
N ASP A 94 -56.80 -43.15 46.08
CA ASP A 94 -57.53 -42.45 47.14
C ASP A 94 -56.79 -42.43 48.49
N SER A 95 -57.36 -41.71 49.46
CA SER A 95 -56.83 -41.67 50.84
C SER A 95 -56.77 -43.03 51.55
N SER A 96 -57.44 -44.06 51.02
CA SER A 96 -57.43 -45.44 51.50
C SER A 96 -56.50 -46.35 50.70
N GLN A 97 -55.69 -45.80 49.79
CA GLN A 97 -54.77 -46.51 48.90
C GLN A 97 -55.46 -47.44 47.89
N ASN A 98 -56.74 -47.23 47.57
CA ASN A 98 -57.38 -47.91 46.44
C ASN A 98 -56.92 -47.25 45.15
N GLU A 99 -56.60 -48.05 44.13
CA GLU A 99 -56.13 -47.55 42.84
C GLU A 99 -57.21 -47.66 41.75
N SER A 100 -57.17 -46.75 40.78
CA SER A 100 -57.97 -46.82 39.56
C SER A 100 -57.47 -47.94 38.63
N GLY A 101 -58.17 -48.13 37.51
CA GLY A 101 -57.57 -48.79 36.35
C GLY A 101 -56.45 -47.94 35.72
N ASP A 102 -55.72 -48.53 34.78
CA ASP A 102 -54.66 -47.84 34.05
C ASP A 102 -55.22 -46.76 33.11
N SER A 103 -54.44 -45.70 32.89
CA SER A 103 -54.65 -44.77 31.79
C SER A 103 -54.48 -45.45 30.42
N ASN A 104 -54.63 -44.71 29.31
CA ASN A 104 -54.01 -45.19 28.08
C ASN A 104 -52.50 -45.32 28.29
N GLU A 105 -51.91 -46.29 27.61
CA GLU A 105 -50.47 -46.39 27.52
C GLU A 105 -49.94 -45.27 26.61
N SER A 106 -48.83 -44.65 27.03
CA SER A 106 -48.07 -43.71 26.22
C SER A 106 -46.63 -44.20 26.18
N CYS A 107 -46.10 -44.45 24.98
CA CYS A 107 -44.74 -44.92 24.80
C CYS A 107 -43.86 -43.81 24.24
N TRP A 108 -42.61 -43.78 24.69
CA TRP A 108 -41.55 -42.93 24.22
C TRP A 108 -40.39 -43.82 23.74
N GLU A 109 -39.88 -43.50 22.56
CA GLU A 109 -38.66 -44.03 22.00
C GLU A 109 -37.84 -42.85 21.49
N TYR A 110 -36.54 -42.88 21.73
CA TYR A 110 -35.64 -41.86 21.21
C TYR A 110 -35.55 -41.97 19.69
N SER A 111 -35.75 -40.85 19.01
CA SER A 111 -35.44 -40.71 17.59
C SER A 111 -34.25 -39.76 17.45
N PRO A 112 -33.10 -40.23 16.92
CA PRO A 112 -31.98 -39.33 16.69
C PRO A 112 -32.38 -38.22 15.71
N PRO A 113 -31.87 -36.99 15.91
CA PRO A 113 -32.18 -35.90 15.01
C PRO A 113 -31.59 -36.19 13.63
N ALA A 114 -32.36 -35.95 12.58
CA ALA A 114 -31.97 -36.25 11.21
C ALA A 114 -31.22 -35.06 10.61
N LEU A 115 -30.17 -35.33 9.81
CA LEU A 115 -29.44 -34.28 9.10
C LEU A 115 -30.34 -33.62 8.05
N GLU A 116 -30.60 -32.31 8.20
CA GLU A 116 -31.50 -31.56 7.33
C GLU A 116 -30.76 -30.74 6.28
N SER A 117 -29.72 -30.01 6.68
CA SER A 117 -28.95 -29.14 5.79
C SER A 117 -27.48 -29.07 6.17
N LEU A 118 -26.69 -28.57 5.23
CA LEU A 118 -25.31 -28.12 5.42
C LEU A 118 -25.26 -26.65 4.99
N SER A 119 -24.39 -25.86 5.61
CA SER A 119 -24.13 -24.47 5.24
C SER A 119 -22.63 -24.21 5.21
N ILE A 120 -22.15 -23.52 4.17
CA ILE A 120 -20.78 -23.01 4.06
C ILE A 120 -20.75 -21.55 4.48
N THR A 121 -19.68 -21.16 5.19
CA THR A 121 -19.39 -19.77 5.54
C THR A 121 -17.90 -19.51 5.34
N GLY A 122 -17.57 -18.31 4.86
CA GLY A 122 -16.20 -17.86 4.57
C GLY A 122 -16.21 -16.53 3.83
N PRO A 123 -15.04 -16.06 3.35
CA PRO A 123 -14.95 -14.89 2.48
C PRO A 123 -15.67 -15.10 1.14
N ASP A 124 -16.28 -14.05 0.60
CA ASP A 124 -16.90 -14.07 -0.74
C ASP A 124 -15.85 -13.85 -1.86
N SER A 125 -14.67 -13.37 -1.50
CA SER A 125 -13.54 -13.16 -2.41
C SER A 125 -12.19 -13.47 -1.74
N VAL A 126 -11.20 -13.85 -2.55
CA VAL A 126 -9.84 -14.22 -2.13
C VAL A 126 -8.87 -13.73 -3.20
N ASN A 127 -7.78 -13.07 -2.81
CA ASN A 127 -6.74 -12.67 -3.77
C ASN A 127 -6.08 -13.90 -4.39
N GLU A 128 -5.61 -13.80 -5.62
CA GLU A 128 -4.74 -14.81 -6.23
C GLU A 128 -3.48 -15.09 -5.39
N SER A 129 -2.86 -16.25 -5.61
CA SER A 129 -1.65 -16.68 -4.90
C SER A 129 -1.73 -16.61 -3.36
N SER A 130 -2.93 -16.70 -2.79
CA SER A 130 -3.18 -16.56 -1.36
C SER A 130 -4.02 -17.72 -0.80
N THR A 131 -4.42 -17.63 0.47
CA THR A 131 -5.23 -18.67 1.11
C THR A 131 -6.40 -18.11 1.91
N ALA A 132 -7.49 -18.86 1.99
CA ALA A 132 -8.66 -18.53 2.80
C ALA A 132 -9.30 -19.78 3.41
N SER A 133 -9.80 -19.68 4.65
CA SER A 133 -10.46 -20.79 5.33
C SER A 133 -11.98 -20.70 5.26
N TYR A 134 -12.63 -21.85 5.04
CA TYR A 134 -14.08 -21.99 5.02
C TYR A 134 -14.56 -22.90 6.15
N THR A 135 -15.80 -22.71 6.58
CA THR A 135 -16.44 -23.49 7.66
C THR A 135 -17.72 -24.13 7.15
N ALA A 136 -17.89 -25.42 7.43
CA ALA A 136 -19.13 -26.14 7.14
C ALA A 136 -19.89 -26.44 8.45
N THR A 137 -21.17 -26.07 8.50
CA THR A 137 -22.06 -26.30 9.65
C THR A 137 -23.26 -27.13 9.24
N ALA A 138 -23.43 -28.29 9.89
CA ALA A 138 -24.58 -29.18 9.69
C ALA A 138 -25.72 -28.80 10.63
N THR A 139 -26.96 -28.77 10.11
CA THR A 139 -28.18 -28.51 10.88
C THR A 139 -29.07 -29.73 10.87
N PHE A 140 -29.64 -30.07 12.03
CA PHE A 140 -30.50 -31.23 12.21
C PHE A 140 -31.97 -30.86 12.45
N SER A 141 -32.85 -31.86 12.35
CA SER A 141 -34.31 -31.70 12.43
C SER A 141 -34.86 -31.18 13.76
N ASP A 142 -34.06 -31.21 14.81
CA ASP A 142 -34.39 -30.61 16.11
C ASP A 142 -33.87 -29.16 16.26
N GLY A 143 -33.27 -28.61 15.20
CA GLY A 143 -32.66 -27.29 15.17
C GLY A 143 -31.25 -27.22 15.75
N SER A 144 -30.68 -28.34 16.22
CA SER A 144 -29.29 -28.39 16.67
C SER A 144 -28.31 -28.25 15.50
N VAL A 145 -27.10 -27.79 15.79
CA VAL A 145 -26.02 -27.63 14.82
C VAL A 145 -24.76 -28.38 15.25
N MET A 146 -23.97 -28.83 14.27
CA MET A 146 -22.70 -29.51 14.50
C MET A 146 -21.62 -28.98 13.55
N PRO A 147 -20.38 -28.73 14.05
CA PRO A 147 -19.26 -28.39 13.18
C PRO A 147 -18.94 -29.58 12.27
N ALA A 148 -19.07 -29.38 10.97
CA ALA A 148 -18.83 -30.39 9.95
C ALA A 148 -17.52 -30.14 9.17
N THR A 149 -16.86 -29.00 9.36
CA THR A 149 -15.66 -28.57 8.59
C THR A 149 -14.60 -29.66 8.38
N ASN A 150 -14.19 -30.35 9.45
CA ASN A 150 -13.13 -31.37 9.40
C ASN A 150 -13.62 -32.77 8.95
N SER A 151 -14.92 -32.94 8.76
CA SER A 151 -15.53 -34.20 8.32
C SER A 151 -16.24 -34.06 6.97
N ALA A 152 -16.32 -32.84 6.46
CA ALA A 152 -16.82 -32.55 5.13
C ALA A 152 -15.74 -32.86 4.08
N ILE A 153 -16.18 -33.30 2.91
CA ILE A 153 -15.34 -33.39 1.73
C ILE A 153 -15.46 -32.07 0.98
N TRP A 154 -14.34 -31.38 0.82
CA TRP A 154 -14.25 -30.11 0.10
C TRP A 154 -13.83 -30.36 -1.34
N THR A 155 -14.54 -29.73 -2.27
CA THR A 155 -14.28 -29.78 -3.71
C THR A 155 -14.52 -28.40 -4.29
N LEU A 156 -13.98 -28.11 -5.47
CA LEU A 156 -14.27 -26.85 -6.17
C LEU A 156 -14.30 -27.02 -7.68
N THR A 157 -14.92 -26.08 -8.38
CA THR A 157 -14.95 -26.05 -9.84
C THR A 157 -14.98 -24.60 -10.34
N PRO A 158 -14.13 -24.23 -11.33
CA PRO A 158 -13.08 -25.04 -11.94
C PRO A 158 -11.80 -25.10 -11.08
N SER A 159 -11.12 -26.25 -11.06
CA SER A 159 -9.91 -26.47 -10.22
C SER A 159 -8.61 -25.89 -10.80
N ILE A 160 -8.70 -25.11 -11.88
CA ILE A 160 -7.52 -24.53 -12.54
C ILE A 160 -7.07 -23.20 -11.91
N TYR A 161 -7.91 -22.61 -11.06
CA TYR A 161 -7.64 -21.31 -10.43
C TYR A 161 -7.40 -21.41 -8.92
N ALA A 162 -7.78 -22.54 -8.31
CA ALA A 162 -7.57 -22.80 -6.90
C ALA A 162 -7.64 -24.31 -6.63
N ASP A 163 -7.19 -24.70 -5.43
CA ASP A 163 -7.31 -26.06 -4.90
C ASP A 163 -7.64 -26.04 -3.39
N PHE A 164 -8.12 -27.17 -2.87
CA PHE A 164 -8.17 -27.48 -1.44
C PHE A 164 -7.10 -28.55 -1.13
N PRO A 165 -5.86 -28.15 -0.77
CA PRO A 165 -4.79 -29.09 -0.52
C PRO A 165 -5.18 -30.13 0.55
N ASP A 166 -4.87 -31.40 0.31
CA ASP A 166 -5.18 -32.50 1.23
C ASP A 166 -6.67 -32.63 1.63
N ASN A 167 -7.59 -32.13 0.82
CA ASN A 167 -9.04 -32.05 1.11
C ASN A 167 -9.36 -31.33 2.44
N ASN A 168 -8.55 -30.33 2.79
CA ASN A 168 -8.81 -29.49 3.96
C ASN A 168 -9.85 -28.40 3.65
N ASN A 169 -10.11 -27.53 4.63
CA ASN A 169 -11.05 -26.40 4.50
C ASN A 169 -10.36 -25.09 4.11
N VAL A 170 -9.11 -25.14 3.64
CA VAL A 170 -8.29 -23.99 3.27
C VAL A 170 -8.16 -23.94 1.74
N LEU A 171 -8.87 -23.01 1.13
CA LEU A 171 -8.75 -22.71 -0.29
C LEU A 171 -7.39 -22.06 -0.53
N THR A 172 -6.62 -22.59 -1.46
CA THR A 172 -5.37 -22.00 -1.95
C THR A 172 -5.59 -21.56 -3.39
N THR A 173 -5.44 -20.28 -3.68
CA THR A 173 -5.63 -19.71 -5.02
C THR A 173 -4.32 -19.71 -5.80
N PHE A 174 -4.43 -19.78 -7.13
CA PHE A 174 -3.32 -19.65 -8.07
C PHE A 174 -3.42 -18.30 -8.78
N ALA A 175 -2.34 -17.92 -9.46
CA ALA A 175 -2.37 -16.81 -10.40
C ALA A 175 -3.45 -17.02 -11.47
N VAL A 176 -4.23 -15.97 -11.76
CA VAL A 176 -5.33 -15.94 -12.72
C VAL A 176 -5.08 -14.84 -13.76
N PRO A 177 -5.66 -14.92 -14.97
CA PRO A 177 -5.44 -13.89 -16.00
C PRO A 177 -6.32 -12.64 -15.85
N SER A 178 -7.38 -12.75 -15.04
CA SER A 178 -8.39 -11.74 -14.70
C SER A 178 -9.24 -12.32 -13.57
N ASP A 179 -10.07 -11.53 -12.90
CA ASP A 179 -10.99 -12.04 -11.88
C ASP A 179 -11.74 -13.29 -12.36
N GLN A 180 -11.65 -14.37 -11.57
CA GLN A 180 -12.31 -15.63 -11.84
C GLN A 180 -13.32 -15.94 -10.74
N ILE A 181 -14.33 -16.74 -11.06
CA ILE A 181 -15.25 -17.27 -10.06
C ILE A 181 -15.03 -18.78 -9.96
N VAL A 182 -14.83 -19.26 -8.73
CA VAL A 182 -14.85 -20.68 -8.41
C VAL A 182 -16.05 -20.99 -7.53
N THR A 183 -16.73 -22.08 -7.81
CA THR A 183 -17.78 -22.60 -6.92
C THR A 183 -17.15 -23.66 -6.02
N ILE A 184 -17.04 -23.36 -4.73
CA ILE A 184 -16.65 -24.35 -3.71
C ILE A 184 -17.88 -25.17 -3.28
N ARG A 185 -17.64 -26.42 -2.93
CA ARG A 185 -18.67 -27.37 -2.49
C ARG A 185 -18.18 -28.19 -1.32
N ALA A 186 -18.96 -28.21 -0.25
CA ALA A 186 -18.76 -29.07 0.90
C ALA A 186 -19.82 -30.17 0.91
N GLU A 187 -19.42 -31.41 1.17
CA GLU A 187 -20.33 -32.55 1.33
C GLU A 187 -20.12 -33.23 2.67
N PHE A 188 -21.18 -33.45 3.42
CA PHE A 188 -21.15 -34.07 4.74
C PHE A 188 -22.17 -35.20 4.83
N THR A 189 -21.75 -36.34 5.38
CA THR A 189 -22.60 -37.52 5.58
C THR A 189 -22.73 -37.83 7.05
N PHE A 190 -23.98 -37.91 7.53
CA PHE A 190 -24.32 -38.36 8.87
C PHE A 190 -25.28 -39.55 8.80
N GLY A 191 -24.85 -40.70 9.33
CA GLY A 191 -25.56 -41.96 9.15
C GLY A 191 -25.59 -42.38 7.68
N HIS A 192 -26.76 -42.31 7.05
CA HIS A 192 -26.97 -42.64 5.63
C HIS A 192 -27.48 -41.45 4.81
N VAL A 193 -27.49 -40.25 5.40
CA VAL A 193 -27.93 -39.03 4.75
C VAL A 193 -26.73 -38.17 4.43
N THR A 194 -26.61 -37.81 3.16
CA THR A 194 -25.59 -36.90 2.67
C THR A 194 -26.23 -35.57 2.31
N LYS A 195 -25.65 -34.47 2.78
CA LYS A 195 -26.02 -33.11 2.42
C LYS A 195 -24.80 -32.39 1.88
N ALA A 196 -25.05 -31.45 0.99
CA ALA A 196 -24.02 -30.60 0.43
C ALA A 196 -24.53 -29.17 0.36
N ASP A 197 -23.58 -28.26 0.33
CA ASP A 197 -23.81 -26.85 0.08
C ASP A 197 -22.74 -26.33 -0.87
N THR A 198 -23.01 -25.20 -1.52
CA THR A 198 -22.11 -24.57 -2.49
C THR A 198 -22.04 -23.07 -2.27
N MET A 199 -20.86 -22.49 -2.50
CA MET A 199 -20.63 -21.06 -2.40
C MET A 199 -19.75 -20.62 -3.58
N ASP A 200 -20.13 -19.52 -4.22
CA ASP A 200 -19.28 -18.89 -5.24
C ASP A 200 -18.28 -17.96 -4.54
N VAL A 201 -17.03 -18.04 -4.97
CA VAL A 201 -15.91 -17.26 -4.45
C VAL A 201 -15.22 -16.59 -5.62
N THR A 202 -15.04 -15.27 -5.56
CA THR A 202 -14.28 -14.51 -6.55
C THR A 202 -12.80 -14.57 -6.22
N ILE A 203 -12.00 -15.11 -7.13
CA ILE A 203 -10.55 -15.00 -7.10
C ILE A 203 -10.18 -13.67 -7.76
N ILE A 204 -9.66 -12.75 -6.96
CA ILE A 204 -9.29 -11.41 -7.42
C ILE A 204 -7.93 -11.51 -8.10
N ASN A 205 -7.89 -11.05 -9.35
CA ASN A 205 -6.65 -10.87 -10.11
C ASN A 205 -6.01 -9.56 -9.67
N ASN A 206 -4.97 -9.70 -8.87
CA ASN A 206 -4.14 -8.63 -8.35
C ASN A 206 -3.04 -8.19 -9.29
N ARG A 207 -2.88 -8.75 -10.50
CA ARG A 207 -1.90 -8.42 -11.56
C ARG A 207 -1.35 -6.98 -11.69
N GLY A 208 -1.96 -5.94 -11.11
CA GLY A 208 -1.30 -4.64 -10.89
C GLY A 208 -0.36 -4.57 -9.66
N GLU A 209 -0.21 -5.66 -8.90
CA GLU A 209 0.48 -5.80 -7.61
C GLU A 209 1.22 -7.15 -7.52
N ASP A 210 1.21 -7.96 -8.59
CA ASP A 210 2.05 -9.15 -8.63
C ASP A 210 3.50 -8.67 -8.80
N ASP A 211 4.34 -8.97 -7.82
CA ASP A 211 5.78 -8.68 -7.80
C ASP A 211 6.47 -10.05 -7.73
N SER A 212 6.76 -10.64 -8.90
CA SER A 212 7.24 -12.03 -9.01
C SER A 212 8.64 -12.22 -8.45
N ASN A 213 9.43 -11.16 -8.34
CA ASN A 213 10.81 -11.18 -7.90
C ASN A 213 11.00 -10.54 -6.49
N ASP A 214 9.91 -10.08 -5.85
CA ASP A 214 9.83 -9.45 -4.53
C ASP A 214 10.76 -8.20 -4.42
N ASP A 215 10.88 -7.41 -5.49
CA ASP A 215 11.76 -6.23 -5.54
C ASP A 215 11.05 -4.89 -5.27
N GLY A 216 9.72 -4.90 -5.14
CA GLY A 216 8.90 -3.72 -4.88
C GLY A 216 8.30 -3.08 -6.13
N MET A 217 8.58 -3.59 -7.33
CA MET A 217 7.98 -3.16 -8.59
C MET A 217 6.95 -4.20 -9.08
N PRO A 218 5.75 -3.78 -9.51
CA PRO A 218 4.80 -4.72 -10.08
C PRO A 218 5.25 -5.27 -11.45
N ASP A 219 5.06 -6.57 -11.68
CA ASP A 219 5.34 -7.30 -12.93
C ASP A 219 4.78 -6.56 -14.16
N THR A 220 3.58 -5.97 -14.04
CA THR A 220 2.98 -5.24 -15.16
C THR A 220 3.72 -3.96 -15.49
N TRP A 221 4.26 -3.27 -14.49
CA TRP A 221 5.05 -2.06 -14.67
C TRP A 221 6.39 -2.44 -15.30
N GLU A 222 7.11 -3.43 -14.75
CA GLU A 222 8.37 -3.93 -15.32
C GLU A 222 8.23 -4.40 -16.78
N ILE A 223 7.19 -5.18 -17.11
CA ILE A 223 6.94 -5.62 -18.48
C ILE A 223 6.61 -4.43 -19.41
N THR A 224 6.02 -3.36 -18.89
CA THR A 224 5.65 -2.20 -19.69
C THR A 224 6.86 -1.34 -20.02
N HIS A 225 7.73 -1.09 -19.04
CA HIS A 225 8.89 -0.22 -19.21
C HIS A 225 10.14 -0.97 -19.72
N PHE A 226 10.37 -2.20 -19.26
CA PHE A 226 11.58 -2.98 -19.59
C PHE A 226 11.34 -4.21 -20.48
N GLY A 227 10.11 -4.74 -20.49
CA GLY A 227 9.74 -5.89 -21.32
C GLY A 227 10.12 -7.26 -20.76
N ASP A 228 10.68 -7.31 -19.56
CA ASP A 228 10.94 -8.51 -18.75
C ASP A 228 10.80 -8.22 -17.25
N LEU A 229 11.08 -9.21 -16.40
CA LEU A 229 10.99 -9.16 -14.92
C LEU A 229 12.38 -9.25 -14.26
N SER A 230 13.42 -8.86 -14.99
CA SER A 230 14.81 -9.05 -14.56
C SER A 230 15.43 -7.80 -13.94
N HIS A 231 14.73 -6.68 -14.01
CA HIS A 231 15.11 -5.45 -13.31
C HIS A 231 14.83 -5.67 -11.83
N ASP A 232 15.67 -5.10 -10.96
CA ASP A 232 15.59 -5.28 -9.51
C ASP A 232 15.31 -3.97 -8.77
N GLY A 233 14.93 -2.93 -9.53
CA GLY A 233 14.60 -1.61 -9.03
C GLY A 233 15.80 -0.76 -8.61
N THR A 234 17.04 -1.28 -8.71
CA THR A 234 18.24 -0.58 -8.21
C THR A 234 19.03 0.18 -9.28
N ALA A 235 18.69 -0.02 -10.55
CA ALA A 235 19.30 0.75 -11.64
C ALA A 235 18.66 2.14 -11.71
N ASP A 236 19.40 3.06 -12.32
CA ASP A 236 18.95 4.39 -12.74
C ASP A 236 19.07 4.37 -14.26
N SER A 237 17.96 4.02 -14.91
CA SER A 237 17.95 3.57 -16.30
C SER A 237 18.16 4.71 -17.29
N ASP A 238 17.77 5.93 -16.96
CA ASP A 238 17.93 7.12 -17.80
C ASP A 238 18.93 8.16 -17.26
N SER A 239 19.53 7.89 -16.10
CA SER A 239 20.63 8.65 -15.50
C SER A 239 20.22 10.06 -15.06
N ASP A 240 19.03 10.21 -14.50
CA ASP A 240 18.51 11.47 -13.99
C ASP A 240 18.72 11.68 -12.48
N GLY A 241 19.00 10.60 -11.75
CA GLY A 241 19.20 10.61 -10.30
C GLY A 241 18.20 9.77 -9.50
N LEU A 242 17.14 9.24 -10.11
CA LEU A 242 16.19 8.32 -9.50
C LEU A 242 16.52 6.87 -9.87
N THR A 243 16.30 5.95 -8.94
CA THR A 243 16.29 4.52 -9.27
C THR A 243 14.97 4.11 -9.90
N ASP A 244 14.94 3.06 -10.72
CA ASP A 244 13.74 2.53 -11.36
C ASP A 244 12.59 2.32 -10.34
N LEU A 245 12.92 1.90 -9.11
CA LEU A 245 11.95 1.76 -8.03
C LEU A 245 11.43 3.10 -7.50
N GLU A 246 12.30 4.11 -7.38
CA GLU A 246 11.89 5.47 -7.01
C GLU A 246 11.02 6.10 -8.09
N GLU A 247 11.27 5.80 -9.37
CA GLU A 247 10.43 6.26 -10.47
C GLU A 247 9.03 5.64 -10.44
N PHE A 248 8.95 4.33 -10.18
CA PHE A 248 7.66 3.68 -9.92
C PHE A 248 6.91 4.35 -8.76
N GLN A 249 7.61 4.76 -7.70
CA GLN A 249 7.01 5.41 -6.52
C GLN A 249 6.56 6.86 -6.78
N ASN A 250 7.24 7.56 -7.69
CA ASN A 250 6.95 8.95 -8.07
C ASN A 250 6.09 9.05 -9.35
N GLU A 251 5.64 7.91 -9.89
CA GLU A 251 4.82 7.81 -11.11
C GLU A 251 5.50 8.37 -12.37
N THR A 252 6.85 8.36 -12.42
CA THR A 252 7.67 8.81 -13.57
C THR A 252 8.02 7.66 -14.52
N ASP A 253 8.59 7.97 -15.70
CA ASP A 253 8.98 6.97 -16.70
C ASP A 253 10.48 6.64 -16.66
N PRO A 254 10.87 5.40 -16.27
CA PRO A 254 12.26 4.96 -16.09
C PRO A 254 13.14 4.87 -17.33
N ASN A 255 12.66 5.37 -18.45
CA ASN A 255 13.46 5.49 -19.65
C ASN A 255 13.45 6.93 -20.19
N ASN A 256 12.97 7.89 -19.40
CA ASN A 256 12.79 9.27 -19.78
C ASN A 256 13.07 10.23 -18.62
N ARG A 257 14.29 10.76 -18.63
CA ARG A 257 14.86 11.69 -17.66
C ARG A 257 14.01 12.94 -17.32
N ASP A 258 12.97 13.25 -18.10
CA ASP A 258 12.10 14.42 -17.98
C ASP A 258 10.70 13.97 -18.42
N THR A 259 9.93 13.44 -17.47
CA THR A 259 8.67 12.72 -17.69
C THR A 259 7.61 13.61 -18.30
N ASP A 260 7.50 14.85 -17.84
CA ASP A 260 6.48 15.79 -18.31
C ASP A 260 6.93 16.70 -19.47
N GLY A 261 8.23 16.74 -19.73
CA GLY A 261 8.85 17.35 -20.90
C GLY A 261 9.03 18.87 -20.80
N ASP A 262 9.19 19.41 -19.59
CA ASP A 262 9.33 20.86 -19.36
C ASP A 262 10.79 21.36 -19.32
N GLY A 263 11.76 20.44 -19.29
CA GLY A 263 13.19 20.70 -19.32
C GLY A 263 13.90 20.51 -17.98
N LEU A 264 13.18 20.23 -16.90
CA LEU A 264 13.72 19.79 -15.62
C LEU A 264 13.82 18.24 -15.59
N PRO A 265 14.89 17.67 -15.00
CA PRO A 265 14.93 16.23 -14.79
C PRO A 265 14.12 15.77 -13.58
N ASP A 266 13.44 14.62 -13.67
CA ASP A 266 12.56 14.13 -12.60
C ASP A 266 13.30 14.03 -11.25
N GLY A 267 14.52 13.47 -11.25
CA GLY A 267 15.36 13.41 -10.06
C GLY A 267 15.75 14.76 -9.47
N TRP A 268 15.93 15.78 -10.30
CA TRP A 268 16.20 17.14 -9.81
C TRP A 268 14.94 17.76 -9.21
N GLU A 269 13.78 17.55 -9.82
CA GLU A 269 12.50 18.06 -9.32
C GLU A 269 12.18 17.49 -7.94
N ILE A 270 12.37 16.18 -7.74
CA ILE A 270 12.18 15.52 -6.44
C ILE A 270 13.14 16.10 -5.37
N ASP A 271 14.40 16.37 -5.71
CA ASP A 271 15.38 16.95 -4.78
C ASP A 271 15.01 18.37 -4.32
N TYR A 272 14.23 19.11 -5.13
CA TYR A 272 13.76 20.46 -4.86
C TYR A 272 12.25 20.57 -4.62
N ASP A 273 11.58 19.48 -4.21
CA ASP A 273 10.16 19.47 -3.85
C ASP A 273 9.20 19.98 -4.97
N LEU A 274 9.59 19.81 -6.25
CA LEU A 274 8.77 20.03 -7.45
C LEU A 274 8.02 18.74 -7.85
N ASP A 275 7.06 18.83 -8.79
CA ASP A 275 6.25 17.70 -9.24
C ASP A 275 6.66 17.28 -10.67
N PRO A 276 7.39 16.15 -10.84
CA PRO A 276 7.90 15.68 -12.15
C PRO A 276 6.82 15.24 -13.15
N ASN A 277 5.55 15.49 -12.82
CA ASN A 277 4.39 15.23 -13.66
C ASN A 277 3.58 16.51 -13.96
N ASP A 278 4.02 17.70 -13.51
CA ASP A 278 3.39 19.00 -13.79
C ASP A 278 4.30 19.92 -14.62
N PRO A 279 4.15 19.95 -15.96
CA PRO A 279 5.09 20.65 -16.86
C PRO A 279 4.99 22.19 -16.80
N ASN A 280 4.30 22.73 -15.81
CA ASN A 280 4.15 24.16 -15.58
C ASN A 280 5.03 24.65 -14.43
N ASP A 281 5.49 23.78 -13.54
CA ASP A 281 6.22 24.21 -12.35
C ASP A 281 7.68 24.61 -12.63
N ALA A 282 8.27 24.14 -13.73
CA ALA A 282 9.50 24.71 -14.31
C ALA A 282 9.42 26.21 -14.56
N SER A 283 8.21 26.73 -14.85
CA SER A 283 7.97 28.15 -15.12
C SER A 283 7.53 28.93 -13.88
N TYR A 284 7.46 28.29 -12.73
CA TYR A 284 7.11 28.94 -11.47
C TYR A 284 8.36 29.50 -10.79
N ASP A 285 8.15 30.64 -10.15
CA ASP A 285 9.08 31.29 -9.25
C ASP A 285 8.66 30.90 -7.82
N SER A 286 9.27 29.81 -7.34
CA SER A 286 8.84 29.10 -6.13
C SER A 286 9.13 29.90 -4.86
N ASP A 287 10.22 30.68 -4.84
CA ASP A 287 10.65 31.46 -3.69
C ASP A 287 10.42 32.98 -3.81
N ASN A 288 9.95 33.45 -4.96
CA ASN A 288 9.59 34.83 -5.31
C ASN A 288 10.78 35.79 -5.43
N ASP A 289 11.91 35.33 -5.97
CA ASP A 289 13.07 36.16 -6.29
C ASP A 289 13.07 36.71 -7.73
N GLY A 290 12.15 36.25 -8.57
CA GLY A 290 11.98 36.70 -9.95
C GLY A 290 12.51 35.75 -11.02
N TYR A 291 13.12 34.62 -10.64
CA TYR A 291 13.60 33.58 -11.56
C TYR A 291 12.68 32.35 -11.51
N THR A 292 12.58 31.65 -12.64
CA THR A 292 11.82 30.41 -12.73
C THR A 292 12.69 29.21 -12.36
N SER A 293 12.09 28.14 -11.83
CA SER A 293 12.81 26.89 -11.50
C SER A 293 13.71 26.39 -12.63
N LEU A 294 13.29 26.53 -13.90
CA LEU A 294 14.09 26.18 -15.07
C LEU A 294 15.36 27.04 -15.24
N GLU A 295 15.26 28.34 -15.01
CA GLU A 295 16.40 29.27 -15.09
C GLU A 295 17.41 28.98 -13.98
N GLU A 296 16.92 28.58 -12.81
CA GLU A 296 17.73 28.19 -11.66
C GLU A 296 18.44 26.85 -11.86
N TYR A 297 17.74 25.84 -12.37
CA TYR A 297 18.35 24.59 -12.79
C TYR A 297 19.48 24.81 -13.80
N CYS A 298 19.25 25.66 -14.81
CA CYS A 298 20.26 26.01 -15.81
C CYS A 298 21.47 26.75 -15.22
N SER A 299 21.27 27.49 -14.12
CA SER A 299 22.30 28.28 -13.44
C SER A 299 22.96 27.53 -12.28
N GLY A 300 22.44 26.36 -11.90
CA GLY A 300 22.91 25.57 -10.76
C GLY A 300 22.58 26.20 -9.41
N THR A 301 21.49 26.95 -9.33
CA THR A 301 21.01 27.64 -8.12
C THR A 301 19.83 26.89 -7.48
N ASP A 302 19.28 27.37 -6.37
CA ASP A 302 18.35 26.60 -5.52
C ASP A 302 16.97 27.26 -5.59
N PRO A 303 15.98 26.65 -6.28
CA PRO A 303 14.69 27.27 -6.57
C PRO A 303 13.78 27.49 -5.37
N ASN A 304 14.20 27.04 -4.19
CA ASN A 304 13.48 27.25 -2.95
C ASN A 304 14.19 28.23 -2.01
N ASN A 305 15.21 28.93 -2.50
CA ASN A 305 16.03 29.84 -1.73
C ASN A 305 16.34 31.13 -2.49
N ALA A 306 15.53 32.17 -2.24
CA ALA A 306 15.58 33.48 -2.89
C ALA A 306 16.92 34.25 -2.74
N ALA A 307 17.91 33.72 -2.02
CA ALA A 307 19.28 34.26 -1.95
C ALA A 307 20.27 33.47 -2.81
N SER A 308 19.81 32.42 -3.46
CA SER A 308 20.54 31.50 -4.33
C SER A 308 19.85 31.52 -5.68
N HIS A 309 20.03 32.62 -6.39
CA HIS A 309 19.39 32.91 -7.66
C HIS A 309 20.43 33.05 -8.77
N PRO A 310 20.04 32.91 -10.04
CA PRO A 310 20.87 33.25 -11.17
C PRO A 310 21.40 34.67 -11.01
N LEU A 311 22.63 34.90 -11.45
CA LEU A 311 23.13 36.26 -11.55
C LEU A 311 22.34 36.94 -12.68
N PRO A 312 21.85 38.18 -12.50
CA PRO A 312 21.22 38.93 -13.58
C PRO A 312 22.17 38.96 -14.79
N PRO A 313 21.63 39.03 -16.04
CA PRO A 313 22.48 39.27 -17.20
C PRO A 313 23.29 40.53 -16.93
N ILE A 314 24.58 40.35 -16.74
CA ILE A 314 25.50 41.44 -16.44
C ILE A 314 25.38 42.43 -17.61
N ASN A 315 25.10 43.69 -17.31
CA ASN A 315 25.20 44.76 -18.30
C ASN A 315 26.34 45.67 -17.88
N ALA A 316 27.57 45.21 -18.08
CA ALA A 316 28.76 46.01 -17.81
C ALA A 316 28.97 47.12 -18.86
N ASP A 317 28.16 47.18 -19.91
CA ASP A 317 28.04 48.32 -20.84
C ASP A 317 27.21 49.41 -20.14
N LEU A 318 27.93 50.27 -19.41
CA LEU A 318 27.41 51.31 -18.53
C LEU A 318 27.04 52.59 -19.28
N ASP A 319 27.48 52.77 -20.53
CA ASP A 319 27.11 53.91 -21.37
C ASP A 319 26.21 53.59 -22.58
N GLU A 320 25.84 52.32 -22.72
CA GLU A 320 24.92 51.75 -23.72
C GLU A 320 25.43 51.90 -25.17
N ASP A 321 26.74 51.88 -25.39
CA ASP A 321 27.33 52.04 -26.72
C ASP A 321 27.61 50.72 -27.47
N GLY A 322 27.47 49.59 -26.78
CA GLY A 322 27.41 48.24 -27.34
C GLY A 322 28.68 47.40 -27.19
N ASP A 323 29.66 47.87 -26.41
CA ASP A 323 30.81 47.11 -25.94
C ASP A 323 31.12 47.40 -24.47
N VAL A 324 32.02 46.62 -23.87
CA VAL A 324 32.46 46.79 -22.48
C VAL A 324 33.94 47.14 -22.51
N ASP A 325 34.30 48.40 -22.30
CA ASP A 325 35.66 48.90 -22.51
C ASP A 325 36.18 49.89 -21.44
N ASP A 326 37.20 50.67 -21.79
CA ASP A 326 37.84 51.64 -20.90
C ASP A 326 36.86 52.74 -20.43
N ASP A 327 35.86 53.12 -21.22
CA ASP A 327 34.87 54.16 -20.87
C ASP A 327 33.87 53.62 -19.82
N ASP A 328 33.48 52.36 -19.89
CA ASP A 328 32.68 51.68 -18.85
C ASP A 328 33.43 51.53 -17.54
N MET A 329 34.73 51.20 -17.60
CA MET A 329 35.56 51.06 -16.40
C MET A 329 35.62 52.39 -15.63
N VAL A 330 35.63 53.52 -16.34
CA VAL A 330 35.57 54.85 -15.74
C VAL A 330 34.22 55.08 -15.06
N LEU A 331 33.11 54.67 -15.68
CA LEU A 331 31.77 54.79 -15.11
C LEU A 331 31.57 53.89 -13.90
N PHE A 332 32.11 52.67 -13.92
CA PHE A 332 32.10 51.73 -12.81
C PHE A 332 32.88 52.28 -11.62
N ALA A 333 34.11 52.77 -11.85
CA ALA A 333 34.96 53.33 -10.81
C ALA A 333 34.37 54.58 -10.13
N LEU A 334 33.51 55.34 -10.82
CA LEU A 334 32.78 56.48 -10.24
C LEU A 334 31.65 56.08 -9.29
N GLN A 335 31.23 54.82 -9.35
CA GLN A 335 30.12 54.27 -8.57
C GLN A 335 30.59 53.31 -7.48
N PHE A 336 31.79 52.73 -7.60
CA PHE A 336 32.39 51.84 -6.61
C PHE A 336 32.42 52.40 -5.17
N GLY A 337 31.96 51.59 -4.21
CA GLY A 337 31.83 51.91 -2.79
C GLY A 337 30.54 52.66 -2.41
N ARG A 338 29.53 52.70 -3.28
CA ARG A 338 28.21 53.25 -2.96
C ARG A 338 27.41 52.24 -2.17
N THR A 339 27.05 52.55 -0.93
CA THR A 339 26.35 51.60 -0.03
C THR A 339 24.82 51.75 -0.01
N TYR A 340 24.23 52.52 -0.92
CA TYR A 340 22.78 52.82 -0.96
C TYR A 340 22.42 53.45 -2.33
N CYS A 341 22.10 52.62 -3.31
CA CYS A 341 21.60 53.09 -4.60
C CYS A 341 20.10 53.36 -4.53
N CYS A 342 19.72 54.63 -4.32
CA CYS A 342 18.32 55.05 -4.40
C CYS A 342 17.93 55.29 -5.87
N GLY A 343 17.66 54.20 -6.58
CA GLY A 343 17.44 54.12 -8.04
C GLY A 343 18.58 53.36 -8.72
N ASP A 344 18.28 52.87 -9.93
CA ASP A 344 19.18 52.13 -10.84
C ASP A 344 20.56 52.79 -10.94
N CYS A 345 21.54 52.26 -10.22
CA CYS A 345 22.93 52.63 -10.40
C CYS A 345 23.49 51.58 -11.34
N GLY A 346 23.73 51.94 -12.60
CA GLY A 346 24.03 50.93 -13.63
C GLY A 346 25.24 50.03 -13.32
N ALA A 347 26.08 50.39 -12.34
CA ALA A 347 27.22 49.61 -11.88
C ALA A 347 26.92 48.63 -10.72
N ASP A 348 25.70 48.58 -10.21
CA ASP A 348 25.18 47.53 -9.30
C ASP A 348 24.72 46.37 -10.19
N LEU A 349 25.69 45.53 -10.53
CA LEU A 349 25.59 44.47 -11.53
C LEU A 349 25.01 43.17 -10.94
N ASP A 350 25.01 43.02 -9.61
CA ASP A 350 24.32 41.90 -8.93
C ASP A 350 22.97 42.29 -8.29
N GLU A 351 22.56 43.55 -8.43
CA GLU A 351 21.31 44.13 -7.93
C GLU A 351 21.13 44.03 -6.40
N ASP A 352 22.22 43.95 -5.63
CA ASP A 352 22.20 43.82 -4.17
C ASP A 352 21.97 45.16 -3.44
N GLY A 353 22.01 46.27 -4.17
CA GLY A 353 21.71 47.62 -3.70
C GLY A 353 22.93 48.44 -3.28
N ASP A 354 24.13 47.89 -3.42
CA ASP A 354 25.40 48.59 -3.38
C ASP A 354 26.28 48.38 -4.61
N VAL A 355 27.44 49.06 -4.65
CA VAL A 355 28.44 48.84 -5.69
C VAL A 355 29.74 48.49 -4.99
N ASP A 356 30.10 47.22 -4.96
CA ASP A 356 31.20 46.69 -4.18
C ASP A 356 32.07 45.69 -4.96
N SER A 357 32.87 44.91 -4.24
CA SER A 357 33.77 43.93 -4.85
C SER A 357 33.06 42.81 -5.64
N SER A 358 31.79 42.54 -5.34
CA SER A 358 30.95 41.56 -6.02
C SER A 358 30.61 42.05 -7.42
N ASP A 359 30.15 43.29 -7.57
CA ASP A 359 29.96 43.95 -8.86
C ASP A 359 31.24 44.05 -9.68
N LEU A 360 32.38 44.33 -9.01
CA LEU A 360 33.66 44.41 -9.71
C LEU A 360 34.08 43.06 -10.28
N ALA A 361 33.72 41.95 -9.63
CA ALA A 361 33.97 40.62 -10.16
C ALA A 361 33.16 40.39 -11.45
N LEU A 362 31.87 40.75 -11.44
CA LEU A 362 30.98 40.65 -12.60
C LEU A 362 31.43 41.56 -13.76
N PHE A 363 31.79 42.81 -13.45
CA PHE A 363 32.31 43.77 -14.43
C PHE A 363 33.57 43.25 -15.14
N VAL A 364 34.51 42.65 -14.39
CA VAL A 364 35.76 42.13 -14.94
C VAL A 364 35.54 40.89 -15.79
N GLU A 365 34.52 40.07 -15.51
CA GLU A 365 34.18 38.91 -16.34
C GLU A 365 33.69 39.33 -17.74
N GLU A 366 32.90 40.40 -17.85
CA GLU A 366 32.44 40.91 -19.15
C GLU A 366 33.50 41.72 -19.90
N LEU A 367 34.30 42.53 -19.19
CA LEU A 367 35.46 43.22 -19.77
C LEU A 367 36.46 42.24 -20.40
N ALA A 368 36.56 41.03 -19.85
CA ALA A 368 37.37 39.95 -20.41
C ALA A 368 36.67 39.18 -21.56
N GLY A 369 35.33 39.24 -21.65
CA GLY A 369 34.51 38.50 -22.60
C GLY A 369 34.37 39.15 -23.98
N PHE A 370 34.49 40.47 -24.10
CA PHE A 370 34.22 41.21 -25.35
C PHE A 370 35.42 41.43 -26.28
N HIS A 371 36.39 40.51 -26.28
CA HIS A 371 37.52 40.54 -27.23
C HIS A 371 37.49 39.36 -28.23
N PHE A 372 36.32 39.11 -28.83
CA PHE A 372 36.19 38.32 -30.04
C PHE A 372 35.84 39.25 -31.21
N LEU A 373 36.86 39.73 -31.93
CA LEU A 373 36.91 39.78 -33.40
C LEU A 373 38.14 40.60 -33.89
N ALA A 374 39.05 39.87 -34.53
CA ALA A 374 39.93 40.36 -35.59
C ALA A 374 40.93 41.50 -35.26
N GLU A 375 41.97 41.19 -34.48
CA GLU A 375 43.26 41.86 -34.65
C GLU A 375 44.39 40.83 -34.57
N ALA A 376 45.36 40.95 -35.50
CA ALA A 376 46.57 40.13 -35.55
C ALA A 376 47.24 40.13 -34.17
N CYS A 377 47.77 38.99 -33.72
CA CYS A 377 48.47 38.92 -32.43
C CYS A 377 49.70 39.83 -32.45
N THR A 378 49.53 41.05 -31.98
CA THR A 378 50.58 42.07 -31.92
C THR A 378 51.61 41.78 -30.82
N GLY A 379 51.41 40.71 -30.04
CA GLY A 379 52.30 40.27 -28.95
C GLY A 379 53.05 38.95 -29.20
N ASP A 380 52.85 38.27 -30.33
CA ASP A 380 53.64 37.08 -30.72
C ASP A 380 54.96 37.57 -31.35
N PHE A 381 55.94 37.84 -30.49
CA PHE A 381 57.21 38.44 -30.87
C PHE A 381 58.21 37.41 -31.41
N ASP A 382 58.07 36.14 -31.04
CA ASP A 382 58.94 35.07 -31.56
C ASP A 382 58.34 34.24 -32.72
N GLU A 383 57.14 34.62 -33.17
CA GLU A 383 56.40 34.09 -34.33
C GLU A 383 56.08 32.59 -34.21
N ASP A 384 55.90 32.09 -33.01
CA ASP A 384 55.63 30.66 -32.76
C ASP A 384 54.14 30.30 -32.75
N GLY A 385 53.26 31.31 -32.84
CA GLY A 385 51.83 31.16 -32.98
C GLY A 385 51.05 31.20 -31.66
N ASP A 386 51.72 31.48 -30.55
CA ASP A 386 51.12 31.82 -29.27
C ASP A 386 51.72 33.12 -28.68
N VAL A 387 51.22 33.57 -27.52
CA VAL A 387 51.78 34.73 -26.81
C VAL A 387 52.04 34.29 -25.39
N ASP A 388 53.28 33.92 -25.09
CA ASP A 388 53.63 33.25 -23.84
C ASP A 388 54.82 33.90 -23.11
N GLY A 389 55.41 33.16 -22.17
CA GLY A 389 56.53 33.63 -21.37
C GLY A 389 57.78 33.97 -22.19
N PHE A 390 57.95 33.43 -23.40
CA PHE A 390 59.04 33.77 -24.32
C PHE A 390 58.83 35.15 -24.94
N ASP A 391 57.60 35.50 -25.34
CA ASP A 391 57.27 36.85 -25.81
C ASP A 391 57.40 37.89 -24.72
N LEU A 392 57.01 37.55 -23.49
CA LEU A 392 57.21 38.45 -22.35
C LEU A 392 58.70 38.69 -22.09
N ALA A 393 59.55 37.70 -22.34
CA ALA A 393 60.99 37.88 -22.23
C ALA A 393 61.48 38.89 -23.29
N VAL A 394 61.01 38.79 -24.54
CA VAL A 394 61.32 39.74 -25.62
C VAL A 394 60.83 41.15 -25.28
N PHE A 395 59.57 41.28 -24.84
CA PHE A 395 59.00 42.56 -24.38
C PHE A 395 59.82 43.20 -23.26
N SER A 396 60.24 42.39 -22.27
CA SER A 396 61.01 42.88 -21.12
C SER A 396 62.38 43.44 -21.48
N GLU A 397 62.96 43.03 -22.61
CA GLU A 397 64.23 43.60 -23.11
C GLU A 397 64.04 45.00 -23.73
N ALA A 398 62.84 45.29 -24.22
CA ALA A 398 62.47 46.59 -24.77
C ALA A 398 61.91 47.55 -23.72
N TYR A 399 61.31 47.03 -22.63
CA TYR A 399 60.68 47.81 -21.58
C TYR A 399 61.61 48.86 -20.94
N GLY A 400 61.16 50.11 -20.92
CA GLY A 400 61.90 51.28 -20.43
C GLY A 400 62.81 51.95 -21.46
N ARG A 401 62.71 51.59 -22.76
CA ARG A 401 63.41 52.28 -23.84
C ARG A 401 62.68 53.57 -24.23
N PRO A 402 63.35 54.74 -24.24
CA PRO A 402 62.70 56.02 -24.54
C PRO A 402 62.84 56.53 -25.99
N ASP A 403 63.59 55.82 -26.86
CA ASP A 403 64.01 56.33 -28.18
C ASP A 403 63.96 55.25 -29.29
N CYS A 404 62.78 54.70 -29.58
CA CYS A 404 62.61 53.61 -30.54
C CYS A 404 62.82 53.98 -32.03
N ASP A 405 62.95 55.27 -32.34
CA ASP A 405 63.14 55.78 -33.70
C ASP A 405 64.61 55.95 -34.14
N LEU A 406 65.58 55.71 -33.24
CA LEU A 406 67.01 55.97 -33.48
C LEU A 406 67.82 54.75 -33.93
N GLY A 407 67.21 53.90 -34.76
CA GLY A 407 67.93 52.99 -35.65
C GLY A 407 67.69 51.48 -35.47
N GLU A 408 66.84 51.07 -34.53
CA GLU A 408 66.29 49.71 -34.46
C GLU A 408 64.85 49.85 -33.92
N PRO A 409 63.81 49.32 -34.59
CA PRO A 409 62.46 49.30 -34.03
C PRO A 409 62.49 48.54 -32.69
N CYS A 410 61.82 49.06 -31.67
CA CYS A 410 61.58 48.30 -30.45
C CYS A 410 60.32 47.47 -30.65
N GLU A 411 60.48 46.15 -30.63
CA GLU A 411 59.35 45.23 -30.50
C GLU A 411 58.66 45.54 -29.16
N GLY A 412 57.36 45.83 -29.19
CA GLY A 412 56.58 46.19 -28.02
C GLY A 412 56.20 47.67 -27.82
N ASN A 413 56.42 48.56 -28.78
CA ASN A 413 55.80 49.91 -28.77
C ASN A 413 54.43 49.83 -29.47
N PHE A 414 53.39 49.55 -28.70
CA PHE A 414 52.03 49.28 -29.19
C PHE A 414 51.28 50.56 -29.53
N ASP A 415 51.52 51.66 -28.81
CA ASP A 415 50.81 52.92 -29.00
C ASP A 415 51.51 53.90 -29.97
N ASN A 416 52.68 53.51 -30.49
CA ASN A 416 53.53 54.26 -31.42
C ASN A 416 53.98 55.63 -30.87
N ASP A 417 54.16 55.76 -29.56
CA ASP A 417 54.62 57.00 -28.93
C ASP A 417 56.16 57.16 -28.87
N ASN A 418 56.86 56.14 -29.39
CA ASN A 418 58.31 56.01 -29.53
C ASN A 418 59.07 55.62 -28.26
N ASN A 419 58.36 55.14 -27.25
CA ASN A 419 58.94 54.51 -26.09
C ASN A 419 58.32 53.10 -25.87
N VAL A 420 58.82 52.35 -24.88
CA VAL A 420 58.14 51.16 -24.38
C VAL A 420 57.98 51.33 -22.88
N ASP A 421 56.75 51.52 -22.42
CA ASP A 421 56.45 51.77 -21.01
C ASP A 421 55.27 50.94 -20.46
N LEU A 422 54.67 51.41 -19.36
CA LEU A 422 53.56 50.72 -18.70
C LEU A 422 52.31 50.65 -19.58
N VAL A 423 52.10 51.62 -20.48
CA VAL A 423 50.98 51.63 -21.42
C VAL A 423 51.13 50.47 -22.39
N ASP A 424 52.34 50.28 -22.92
CA ASP A 424 52.67 49.15 -23.79
C ASP A 424 52.61 47.79 -23.09
N LEU A 425 53.00 47.73 -21.81
CA LEU A 425 52.87 46.50 -21.02
C LEU A 425 51.41 46.13 -20.80
N GLY A 426 50.54 47.13 -20.58
CA GLY A 426 49.10 46.92 -20.54
C GLY A 426 48.59 46.32 -21.85
N ALA A 427 49.06 46.85 -22.99
CA ALA A 427 48.73 46.31 -24.30
C ALA A 427 49.23 44.88 -24.52
N PHE A 428 50.46 44.58 -24.11
CA PHE A 428 51.03 43.23 -24.20
C PHE A 428 50.24 42.21 -23.37
N ILE A 429 49.89 42.54 -22.13
CA ILE A 429 49.17 41.64 -21.23
C ILE A 429 47.79 41.25 -21.78
N ARG A 430 47.13 42.11 -22.57
CA ARG A 430 45.86 41.77 -23.27
C ARG A 430 45.99 40.61 -24.25
N HIS A 431 47.20 40.28 -24.70
CA HIS A 431 47.46 39.16 -25.59
C HIS A 431 48.14 37.98 -24.87
N PHE A 432 48.69 38.16 -23.68
CA PHE A 432 49.43 37.12 -22.95
C PHE A 432 48.54 35.94 -22.55
N GLY A 433 48.98 34.71 -22.86
CA GLY A 433 48.24 33.48 -22.65
C GLY A 433 47.37 33.05 -23.84
N ARG A 434 47.41 33.77 -24.97
CA ARG A 434 46.78 33.32 -26.22
C ARG A 434 47.57 32.15 -26.80
N ASP A 435 46.88 31.06 -27.07
CA ASP A 435 47.40 29.77 -27.53
C ASP A 435 47.09 29.48 -29.02
N SER A 436 46.52 30.46 -29.72
CA SER A 436 46.30 30.40 -31.17
C SER A 436 46.25 31.77 -31.83
N CYS A 437 47.33 32.14 -32.50
CA CYS A 437 47.45 33.34 -33.34
C CYS A 437 47.34 32.95 -34.83
N PRO A 438 46.42 33.57 -35.62
CA PRO A 438 46.16 33.20 -37.02
C PRO A 438 47.18 33.69 -38.03
#